data_AF-A0A7J7L7V3-F1
#
_entry.id   AF-A0A7J7L7V3-F1
#
_cell.length_a   1.000
_cell.length_b   1.000
_cell.length_c   1.000
_cell.angle_alpha   90.00
_cell.angle_beta   90.00
_cell.angle_gamma   90.00
#
_symmetry.space_group_name_H-M   'P 1'
#
loop_
_entity.id
_entity.type
_entity.pdbx_description
1 polymer ?
#
loop_
_entity_poly.entity_id
_entity_poly.type
_entity_poly.pdbx_seq_one_letter_code
_entity_poly.pdbx_strand_id
1 'polypeptide(L)'
;MGSLGNDALEANSLFNLNPLDTEEFRRQGHMIIDFLADYYRDIEKFPVRSQVQPGYLRKRLPESAPYNPESIETILQDVQNEIVPGITHWQSPNYFAYFPSRAA
;
A
#
# COMPACT_ATOMS: atom_id res chain seq x y z
N MET A 1 15.08 45.49 -9.00
CA MET A 1 15.70 44.35 -8.29
C MET A 1 14.58 43.49 -7.75
N GLY A 2 14.56 42.21 -8.13
CA GLY A 2 13.50 41.26 -7.81
C GLY A 2 13.42 40.21 -8.90
N SER A 3 14.50 39.46 -9.08
CA SER A 3 14.60 38.35 -10.02
C SER A 3 13.58 37.28 -9.63
N LEU A 4 12.45 37.21 -10.34
CA LEU A 4 11.56 36.04 -10.35
C LEU A 4 12.21 34.95 -11.21
N GLY A 5 13.35 34.46 -10.77
CA GLY A 5 14.15 33.49 -11.51
C GLY A 5 14.90 32.64 -10.52
N ASN A 6 14.28 31.52 -10.12
CA ASN A 6 14.87 30.19 -9.95
C ASN A 6 13.90 29.20 -9.27
N ASP A 7 12.98 29.66 -8.42
CA ASP A 7 12.08 28.77 -7.66
C ASP A 7 11.09 27.99 -8.54
N ALA A 8 10.63 28.59 -9.64
CA ALA A 8 9.73 27.92 -10.59
C ALA A 8 10.43 26.88 -11.49
N LEU A 9 11.77 26.98 -11.63
CA LEU A 9 12.57 26.04 -12.41
C LEU A 9 13.00 24.83 -11.57
N GLU A 10 13.22 25.01 -10.26
CA GLU A 10 13.48 23.89 -9.34
C GLU A 10 12.24 22.99 -9.18
N ALA A 11 11.04 23.59 -9.08
CA ALA A 11 9.78 22.85 -8.99
C ALA A 11 9.56 21.91 -10.19
N ASN A 12 9.93 22.33 -11.40
CA ASN A 12 9.77 21.51 -12.61
C ASN A 12 10.75 20.33 -12.71
N SER A 13 11.84 20.30 -11.94
CA SER A 13 12.78 19.16 -11.93
C SER A 13 12.31 18.01 -11.04
N LEU A 14 11.45 18.28 -10.04
CA LEU A 14 10.86 17.28 -9.15
C LEU A 14 9.77 16.43 -9.82
N PHE A 15 9.23 16.88 -10.96
CA PHE A 15 8.11 16.22 -11.65
C PHE A 15 8.51 15.38 -12.88
N ASN A 16 9.80 15.12 -13.10
CA ASN A 16 10.24 14.18 -14.13
C ASN A 16 10.11 12.70 -13.70
N LEU A 17 9.13 12.41 -12.84
CA LEU A 17 8.74 11.06 -12.49
C LEU A 17 7.86 10.54 -13.62
N ASN A 18 8.41 9.68 -14.48
CA ASN A 18 7.57 8.82 -15.31
C ASN A 18 6.93 7.78 -14.37
N PRO A 19 5.61 7.81 -14.10
CA PRO A 19 4.98 6.85 -13.20
C PRO A 19 5.03 5.42 -13.73
N LEU A 20 5.35 5.26 -15.01
CA LEU A 20 5.53 4.00 -15.72
C LEU A 20 6.98 3.80 -16.18
N ASP A 21 7.94 4.33 -15.42
CA ASP A 21 9.34 3.97 -15.63
C ASP A 21 9.52 2.44 -15.51
N THR A 22 10.13 1.82 -16.51
CA THR A 22 10.17 0.36 -16.61
C THR A 22 11.07 -0.29 -15.57
N GLU A 23 12.13 0.40 -15.14
CA GLU A 23 13.03 -0.11 -14.10
C GLU A 23 12.37 0.00 -12.73
N GLU A 24 11.73 1.13 -12.43
CA GLU A 24 11.01 1.31 -11.18
C GLU A 24 9.78 0.40 -11.11
N PHE A 25 9.05 0.22 -12.21
CA PHE A 25 7.96 -0.76 -12.30
C PHE A 25 8.44 -2.17 -11.97
N ARG A 26 9.58 -2.59 -12.52
CA ARG A 26 10.16 -3.90 -12.22
C ARG A 26 10.55 -4.02 -10.76
N ARG A 27 11.24 -3.00 -10.21
CA ARG A 27 11.70 -2.97 -8.82
C ARG A 27 10.53 -3.08 -7.85
N GLN A 28 9.55 -2.17 -7.95
CA GLN A 28 8.36 -2.18 -7.10
C GLN A 28 7.53 -3.43 -7.30
N GLY A 29 7.39 -3.90 -8.54
CA GLY A 29 6.67 -5.13 -8.88
C GLY A 29 7.23 -6.34 -8.14
N HIS A 30 8.56 -6.52 -8.11
CA HIS A 30 9.18 -7.60 -7.34
C HIS A 30 8.90 -7.50 -5.84
N MET A 31 8.94 -6.29 -5.28
CA MET A 31 8.62 -6.08 -3.85
C MET A 31 7.17 -6.45 -3.51
N ILE A 32 6.21 -6.09 -4.39
CA ILE A 32 4.81 -6.48 -4.23
C ILE A 32 4.63 -8.00 -4.33
N ILE A 33 5.32 -8.65 -5.27
CA ILE A 33 5.26 -10.11 -5.42
C ILE A 33 5.81 -10.81 -4.19
N ASP A 34 6.96 -10.37 -3.67
CA ASP A 34 7.55 -10.92 -2.44
C ASP A 34 6.61 -10.73 -1.24
N PHE A 35 6.02 -9.53 -1.10
CA PHE A 35 5.01 -9.26 -0.06
C PHE A 35 3.80 -10.19 -0.16
N LEU A 36 3.26 -10.41 -1.36
CA LEU A 36 2.11 -11.29 -1.56
C LEU A 36 2.45 -12.76 -1.30
N ALA A 37 3.63 -13.22 -1.75
CA ALA A 37 4.11 -14.57 -1.47
C ALA A 37 4.22 -14.82 0.03
N ASP A 38 4.78 -13.87 0.76
CA ASP A 38 4.89 -13.89 2.21
C ASP A 38 3.52 -13.88 2.90
N TYR A 39 2.62 -13.01 2.46
CA TYR A 39 1.25 -12.95 2.97
C TYR A 39 0.50 -14.29 2.79
N TYR A 40 0.60 -14.93 1.62
CA TYR A 40 -0.04 -16.22 1.37
C TYR A 40 0.60 -17.37 2.13
N ARG A 41 1.93 -17.35 2.31
CA ARG A 41 2.63 -18.31 3.17
C ARG A 41 2.12 -18.24 4.61
N ASP A 42 1.84 -17.03 5.09
CA ASP A 42 1.48 -16.77 6.48
C ASP A 42 -0.05 -16.60 6.70
N ILE A 43 -0.88 -16.77 5.67
CA ILE A 43 -2.31 -16.43 5.70
C ILE A 43 -3.10 -17.17 6.79
N GLU A 44 -2.68 -18.39 7.13
CA GLU A 44 -3.29 -19.23 8.17
C GLU A 44 -3.03 -18.72 9.59
N LYS A 45 -2.01 -17.88 9.77
CA LYS A 45 -1.65 -17.29 11.07
C LYS A 45 -2.57 -16.13 11.45
N PHE A 46 -3.25 -15.51 10.47
CA PHE A 46 -4.17 -14.41 10.73
C PHE A 46 -5.57 -14.92 11.16
N PRO A 47 -6.27 -14.18 12.04
CA PRO A 47 -7.66 -14.49 12.33
C PRO A 47 -8.51 -14.30 11.06
N VAL A 48 -9.14 -15.38 10.59
CA VAL A 48 -9.92 -15.40 9.33
C VAL A 48 -10.87 -14.20 9.21
N ARG A 49 -11.63 -13.90 10.27
CA ARG A 49 -12.46 -12.71 10.35
C ARG A 49 -11.70 -11.61 11.09
N SER A 50 -11.64 -10.42 10.50
CA SER A 50 -11.02 -9.26 11.14
C SER A 50 -11.64 -8.98 12.52
N GLN A 51 -10.79 -8.57 13.45
CA GLN A 51 -11.12 -8.29 14.85
C GLN A 51 -11.11 -6.78 15.18
N VAL A 52 -10.94 -5.92 14.18
CA VAL A 52 -10.92 -4.46 14.38
C VAL A 52 -12.29 -3.89 14.70
N GLN A 53 -12.30 -2.70 15.28
CA GLN A 53 -13.53 -1.95 15.55
C GLN A 53 -13.89 -1.02 14.39
N PRO A 54 -15.18 -0.68 14.20
CA PRO A 54 -15.60 0.33 13.25
C PRO A 54 -14.84 1.65 13.44
N GLY A 55 -14.32 2.20 12.34
CA GLY A 55 -13.56 3.45 12.35
C GLY A 55 -12.11 3.37 12.81
N TYR A 56 -11.55 2.17 13.07
CA TYR A 56 -10.15 2.03 13.52
C TYR A 56 -9.15 2.69 12.57
N LEU A 57 -9.29 2.48 11.26
CA LEU A 57 -8.34 2.92 10.26
C LEU A 57 -8.28 4.44 10.14
N ARG A 58 -9.42 5.12 10.28
CA ARG A 58 -9.49 6.59 10.26
C ARG A 58 -8.62 7.24 11.35
N LYS A 59 -8.41 6.55 12.48
CA LYS A 59 -7.58 7.06 13.58
C LYS A 59 -6.08 6.80 13.37
N ARG A 60 -5.72 5.98 12.39
CA ARG A 60 -4.35 5.51 12.12
C ARG A 60 -3.73 6.19 10.91
N LEU A 61 -4.54 6.64 9.96
CA LEU A 61 -4.07 7.34 8.76
C LEU A 61 -4.14 8.87 8.89
N PRO A 62 -3.32 9.61 8.14
CA PRO A 62 -3.41 11.07 8.04
C PRO A 62 -4.79 11.53 7.53
N GLU A 63 -5.22 12.73 7.94
CA GLU A 63 -6.52 13.29 7.54
C GLU A 63 -6.53 13.82 6.10
N SER A 64 -5.37 14.10 5.53
CA SER A 64 -5.21 14.59 4.16
C SER A 64 -4.08 13.84 3.44
N ALA A 65 -4.14 13.82 2.11
CA ALA A 65 -3.06 13.26 1.30
C ALA A 65 -1.74 14.00 1.54
N PRO A 66 -0.59 13.30 1.47
CA PRO A 66 0.71 13.93 1.61
C PRO A 66 0.99 14.85 0.42
N TYR A 67 1.68 15.97 0.68
CA TYR A 67 2.09 16.89 -0.37
C TYR A 67 3.27 16.34 -1.19
N ASN A 68 4.18 15.63 -0.53
CA ASN A 68 5.34 14.99 -1.13
C ASN A 68 5.10 13.48 -1.30
N PRO A 69 5.73 12.84 -2.29
CA PRO A 69 5.62 11.39 -2.46
C PRO A 69 6.16 10.64 -1.24
N GLU A 70 5.53 9.50 -0.95
CA GLU A 70 6.00 8.52 0.04
C GLU A 70 6.63 7.32 -0.68
N SER A 71 7.60 6.68 -0.04
CA SER A 71 8.28 5.51 -0.59
C SER A 71 7.36 4.28 -0.64
N ILE A 72 7.58 3.37 -1.60
CA ILE A 72 6.82 2.11 -1.67
C ILE A 72 7.04 1.25 -0.41
N GLU A 73 8.22 1.35 0.20
CA GLU A 73 8.58 0.69 1.45
C GLU A 73 7.69 1.16 2.61
N THR A 74 7.49 2.48 2.73
CA THR A 74 6.56 3.07 3.72
C THR A 74 5.14 2.57 3.48
N ILE A 75 4.68 2.60 2.23
CA ILE A 75 3.33 2.17 1.87
C ILE A 75 3.11 0.69 2.19
N LEU A 76 4.06 -0.19 1.86
CA LEU A 76 3.99 -1.62 2.18
C LEU A 76 3.99 -1.88 3.69
N GLN A 77 4.77 -1.10 4.44
CA GLN A 77 4.79 -1.19 5.90
C GLN A 77 3.43 -0.80 6.50
N ASP A 78 2.79 0.24 5.97
CA ASP A 78 1.45 0.65 6.37
C ASP A 78 0.39 -0.37 5.97
N VAL A 79 0.52 -0.99 4.79
CA VAL A 79 -0.35 -2.10 4.39
C VAL A 79 -0.27 -3.23 5.43
N GLN A 80 0.94 -3.61 5.84
CA GLN A 80 1.14 -4.66 6.83
C GLN A 80 0.59 -4.30 8.22
N ASN A 81 0.81 -3.07 8.68
CA ASN A 81 0.51 -2.67 10.06
C ASN A 81 -0.92 -2.16 10.25
N GLU A 82 -1.46 -1.48 9.23
CA GLU A 82 -2.71 -0.76 9.31
C GLU A 82 -3.82 -1.45 8.52
N ILE A 83 -3.53 -2.00 7.35
CA ILE A 83 -4.55 -2.58 6.46
C ILE A 83 -4.80 -4.06 6.77
N VAL A 84 -3.75 -4.88 6.84
CA VAL A 84 -3.86 -6.34 7.07
C VAL A 84 -4.71 -6.70 8.29
N PRO A 85 -4.60 -6.02 9.47
CA PRO A 85 -5.47 -6.31 10.60
C PRO A 85 -6.97 -6.12 10.33
N GLY A 86 -7.32 -5.23 9.40
CA GLY A 86 -8.70 -4.95 8.99
C GLY A 86 -9.26 -5.88 7.93
N ILE A 87 -8.43 -6.75 7.33
CA ILE A 87 -8.86 -7.67 6.29
C ILE A 87 -9.55 -8.88 6.91
N THR A 88 -10.67 -9.29 6.33
CA THR A 88 -11.19 -10.66 6.50
C THR A 88 -10.54 -11.51 5.42
N HIS A 89 -9.80 -12.55 5.79
CA HIS A 89 -8.93 -13.31 4.90
C HIS A 89 -9.72 -14.37 4.12
N TRP A 90 -10.40 -13.94 3.05
CA TRP A 90 -11.23 -14.80 2.19
C TRP A 90 -10.48 -15.97 1.54
N GLN A 91 -9.17 -15.81 1.30
CA GLN A 91 -8.33 -16.88 0.73
C GLN A 91 -7.73 -17.82 1.78
N SER A 92 -8.00 -17.59 3.08
CA SER A 92 -7.57 -18.51 4.11
C SER A 92 -8.21 -19.89 3.87
N PRO A 93 -7.46 -21.01 4.04
CA PRO A 93 -8.05 -22.34 3.97
C PRO A 93 -9.09 -22.60 5.06
N ASN A 94 -9.14 -21.74 6.09
CA ASN A 94 -10.10 -21.78 7.18
C ASN A 94 -11.30 -20.83 6.97
N TYR A 95 -11.47 -20.25 5.77
CA TYR A 95 -12.62 -19.41 5.44
C TYR A 95 -13.81 -20.25 4.95
N PHE A 96 -14.87 -20.33 5.75
CA PHE A 96 -16.09 -21.10 5.45
C PHE A 96 -17.38 -20.26 5.53
N ALA A 97 -17.27 -18.93 5.55
CA ALA A 97 -18.43 -18.05 5.51
C ALA A 97 -18.90 -17.82 4.06
N TYR A 98 -20.18 -17.54 3.86
CA TYR A 98 -20.78 -17.21 2.56
C TYR A 98 -20.42 -18.23 1.44
N PHE A 99 -19.92 -17.75 0.29
CA PHE A 99 -19.44 -18.55 -0.84
C PHE A 99 -17.95 -18.25 -1.09
N PRO A 100 -17.18 -19.20 -1.63
CA PRO A 100 -15.77 -18.95 -1.93
C PRO A 100 -15.62 -17.84 -2.98
N SER A 101 -14.75 -16.86 -2.69
CA SER A 101 -14.36 -15.82 -3.64
C SER A 101 -13.08 -16.24 -4.37
N ARG A 102 -13.18 -17.22 -5.26
CA ARG A 102 -12.03 -17.71 -6.04
C ARG A 102 -12.14 -17.21 -7.48
N ALA A 103 -11.02 -16.76 -8.04
CA ALA A 103 -10.90 -16.58 -9.48
C ALA A 103 -10.77 -17.96 -10.14
N ALA A 104 -11.41 -18.12 -11.30
CA ALA A 104 -11.36 -19.34 -12.11
C ALA A 104 -10.00 -19.53 -12.79
#